data_AF-A0A7Y1TFE0-F1
#
_entry.id   AF-A0A7Y1TFE0-F1
#
_cell.length_a   1.000
_cell.length_b   1.000
_cell.length_c   1.000
_cell.angle_alpha   90.00
_cell.angle_beta   90.00
_cell.angle_gamma   90.00
#
_symmetry.space_group_name_H-M   'P 1'
#
loop_
_entity.id
_entity.type
_entity.pdbx_description
1 polymer ?
#
loop_
_entity_poly.entity_id
_entity_poly.type
_entity_poly.pdbx_seq_one_letter_code
_entity_poly.pdbx_strand_id
1 'polypeptide(L)' 'MDNENLVREWQNRIIAIFEERLGRPLSSRERLFITSRAGFIALEMIEDAVSDASAEEIGKLLNSD' A
#
# COMPACT_ATOMS: atom_id res chain seq x y z
N MET A 1 -19.38 -10.13 10.37
CA MET A 1 -18.10 -10.74 9.95
C MET A 1 -17.30 -9.61 9.35
N ASP A 2 -16.34 -9.14 10.14
CA ASP A 2 -15.84 -7.77 10.18
C ASP A 2 -14.89 -7.48 9.01
N ASN A 3 -15.48 -7.24 7.84
CA ASN A 3 -14.73 -6.88 6.63
C ASN A 3 -13.83 -5.65 6.87
N GLU A 4 -14.26 -4.74 7.74
CA GLU A 4 -13.46 -3.57 8.13
C GLU A 4 -12.18 -3.93 8.90
N ASN A 5 -12.21 -4.97 9.73
CA ASN A 5 -11.01 -5.41 10.44
C ASN A 5 -10.03 -6.08 9.49
N LEU A 6 -10.51 -6.93 8.58
CA LEU A 6 -9.68 -7.56 7.56
C LEU A 6 -9.02 -6.53 6.64
N VAL A 7 -9.78 -5.52 6.22
CA VAL A 7 -9.25 -4.42 5.39
C VAL A 7 -8.19 -3.63 6.16
N ARG A 8 -8.38 -3.35 7.45
CA ARG A 8 -7.38 -2.65 8.28
C ARG A 8 -6.11 -3.47 8.48
N GLU A 9 -6.24 -4.77 8.73
CA GLU A 9 -5.09 -5.66 8.87
C GLU A 9 -4.29 -5.74 7.57
N TRP A 10 -4.98 -5.81 6.43
CA TRP A 10 -4.38 -5.76 5.11
C TRP A 10 -3.68 -4.42 4.84
N GLN A 11 -4.34 -3.29 5.10
CA GLN A 11 -3.74 -1.96 4.94
C GLN A 11 -2.47 -1.80 5.78
N ASN A 12 -2.47 -2.28 7.03
CA ASN A 12 -1.29 -2.26 7.89
C ASN A 12 -0.15 -3.14 7.35
N ARG A 13 -0.46 -4.30 6.77
CA ARG A 13 0.54 -5.16 6.11
C ARG A 13 1.18 -4.46 4.91
N ILE A 14 0.38 -3.86 4.04
CA ILE A 14 0.89 -3.11 2.88
C ILE A 14 1.77 -1.94 3.31
N ILE A 15 1.35 -1.19 4.33
CA ILE A 15 2.14 -0.10 4.91
C ILE A 15 3.50 -0.62 5.38
N ALA A 16 3.52 -1.72 6.14
CA ALA A 16 4.77 -2.29 6.64
C ALA A 16 5.71 -2.73 5.51
N ILE A 17 5.18 -3.40 4.47
CA ILE A 17 5.95 -3.81 3.29
C ILE A 17 6.54 -2.59 2.58
N PHE A 18 5.74 -1.55 2.35
CA PHE A 18 6.21 -0.35 1.68
C PHE A 18 7.25 0.41 2.50
N GLU A 19 7.06 0.54 3.81
CA GLU A 19 8.04 1.20 4.69
C GLU A 19 9.36 0.42 4.76
N GLU A 20 9.30 -0.93 4.80
CA GLU A 20 10.49 -1.79 4.75
C GLU A 20 11.24 -1.65 3.42
N ARG A 21 10.51 -1.72 2.29
CA ARG A 21 11.10 -1.64 0.95
C ARG A 21 11.66 -0.26 0.64
N LEU A 22 10.96 0.82 1.04
CA LEU A 22 11.42 2.19 0.83
C LEU A 22 12.55 2.58 1.80
N GLY A 23 12.74 1.84 2.90
CA GLY A 23 13.69 2.18 3.96
C GLY A 23 13.35 3.49 4.67
N ARG A 24 12.10 3.96 4.56
CA ARG A 24 11.59 5.18 5.18
C ARG A 24 10.11 5.03 5.50
N PRO A 25 9.59 5.77 6.50
CA PRO A 25 8.16 5.82 6.74
C PRO A 25 7.40 6.41 5.55
N LEU A 26 6.16 5.95 5.37
CA LEU A 26 5.24 6.49 4.38
C LEU A 26 4.75 7.87 4.81
N SER A 27 4.71 8.78 3.85
CA SER A 27 4.18 10.13 4.03
C SER A 27 2.66 10.08 4.22
N SER A 28 2.09 11.14 4.82
CA SER A 28 0.63 11.23 5.01
C SER A 28 -0.17 11.06 3.72
N ARG A 29 0.35 11.54 2.57
CA ARG A 29 -0.27 11.37 1.25
C ARG A 29 -0.26 9.90 0.79
N GLU A 30 0.86 9.22 0.96
CA GLU A 30 1.04 7.80 0.58
C GLU A 30 0.14 6.90 1.45
N ARG A 31 0.07 7.18 2.76
CA ARG A 31 -0.87 6.50 3.68
C ARG A 31 -2.33 6.77 3.33
N LEU A 32 -2.66 8.00 2.95
CA LEU A 32 -4.01 8.35 2.52
C LEU A 32 -4.39 7.58 1.25
N PHE A 33 -3.46 7.41 0.31
CA PHE A 33 -3.69 6.61 -0.89
C PHE A 33 -4.02 5.15 -0.55
N ILE A 34 -3.18 4.48 0.26
CA ILE A 34 -3.39 3.08 0.67
C ILE A 34 -4.73 2.88 1.41
N THR A 35 -5.12 3.87 2.22
CA THR A 35 -6.38 3.82 2.98
C THR A 35 -7.60 4.28 2.17
N SER A 36 -7.40 4.88 0.99
CA SER A 36 -8.45 5.30 0.08
C SER A 36 -8.99 4.12 -0.73
N ARG A 37 -10.27 4.19 -1.12
CA ARG A 37 -10.91 3.17 -1.97
C ARG A 37 -10.17 2.96 -3.30
N ALA A 38 -9.68 4.04 -3.91
CA ALA A 38 -8.92 3.95 -5.16
C ALA A 38 -7.59 3.21 -4.98
N GLY A 39 -6.85 3.54 -3.92
CA GLY A 39 -5.60 2.83 -3.61
C GLY A 39 -5.84 1.39 -3.19
N PHE A 40 -6.91 1.10 -2.43
CA PHE A 40 -7.32 -0.26 -2.11
C PHE A 40 -7.53 -1.11 -3.39
N ILE A 41 -8.33 -0.62 -4.34
CA ILE A 41 -8.57 -1.32 -5.62
C ILE A 41 -7.27 -1.46 -6.42
N ALA A 42 -6.46 -0.39 -6.50
CA ALA A 42 -5.21 -0.41 -7.23
C ALA A 42 -4.23 -1.45 -6.66
N LEU A 43 -4.10 -1.49 -5.33
CA LEU A 43 -3.21 -2.39 -4.57
C LEU A 43 -3.71 -3.83 -4.57
N GLU A 44 -5.02 -4.06 -4.49
CA GLU A 44 -5.61 -5.42 -4.55
C GLU A 44 -5.37 -6.06 -5.92
N MET A 45 -5.45 -5.28 -7.01
CA MET A 45 -5.15 -5.75 -8.37
C MET A 45 -3.68 -6.11 -8.61
N ILE A 46 -2.78 -5.63 -7.74
CA ILE A 46 -1.34 -5.78 -7.89
C ILE A 46 -0.69 -6.37 -6.64
N GLU A 47 -1.44 -6.96 -5.70
CA GLU A 47 -0.93 -7.40 -4.39
C GLU A 47 0.30 -8.33 -4.54
N ASP A 48 0.23 -9.23 -5.52
CA ASP A 48 1.31 -10.15 -5.88
C ASP A 48 2.53 -9.38 -6.43
N ALA A 49 2.28 -8.40 -7.30
CA ALA A 49 3.31 -7.53 -7.85
C ALA A 49 3.91 -6.56 -6.81
N VAL A 50 3.12 -6.11 -5.83
CA VAL A 50 3.56 -5.28 -4.69
C VAL A 50 4.46 -6.06 -3.75
N SER A 51 4.17 -7.34 -3.55
CA SER A 51 5.03 -8.22 -2.76
C SER A 51 6.41 -8.41 -3.40
N ASP A 52 6.48 -8.41 -4.74
CA ASP A 52 7.72 -8.51 -5.51
C ASP A 52 8.31 -7.15 -5.93
N ALA A 53 7.57 -6.05 -5.75
CA ALA A 53 7.93 -4.74 -6.25
C ALA A 53 9.18 -4.19 -5.57
N SER A 54 10.05 -3.61 -6.40
CA SER A 54 11.21 -2.85 -5.93
C SER A 54 10.78 -1.50 -5.34
N ALA A 55 11.62 -0.91 -4.49
CA ALA A 55 11.37 0.39 -3.86
C ALA A 55 11.01 1.50 -4.87
N GLU A 56 11.61 1.46 -6.06
CA GLU A 56 11.34 2.41 -7.16
C GLU A 56 9.93 2.25 -7.73
N GLU A 57 9.46 1.01 -7.91
CA GLU A 57 8.12 0.67 -8.41
C GLU A 57 7.05 1.09 -7.39
N ILE A 58 7.31 0.82 -6.10
CA ILE A 58 6.46 1.27 -4.99
C ILE A 58 6.37 2.80 -4.97
N GLY A 59 7.49 3.49 -5.16
CA GLY A 59 7.54 4.95 -5.26
C GLY A 59 6.68 5.49 -6.41
N LYS A 60 6.74 4.87 -7.60
CA LYS A 60 5.90 5.24 -8.75
C LYS A 60 4.42 4.98 -8.48
N LEU A 61 4.10 3.89 -7.80
CA LEU A 61 2.73 3.52 -7.49
C LEU A 61 2.07 4.51 -6.53
N LEU A 62 2.78 4.86 -5.45
CA LEU A 62 2.31 5.79 -4.43
C LEU A 62 2.24 7.26 -4.90
N ASN A 63 2.96 7.59 -5.97
CA ASN A 63 2.97 8.91 -6.59
C ASN A 63 2.25 8.96 -7.95
N SER A 64 1.65 7.85 -8.41
CA SER A 64 0.76 7.89 -9.57
C SER A 64 -0.54 8.57 -9.13
N ASP A 65 -0.68 9.81 -9.59
CA ASP A 65 -1.87 10.66 -9.40
C ASP A 65 -3.11 10.06 -10.08
#